data_AF-A0A2V7YJJ0-F1
#
_entry.id   AF-A0A2V7YJJ0-F1
#
_cell.length_a   1.000
_cell.length_b   1.000
_cell.length_c   1.000
_cell.angle_alpha   90.00
_cell.angle_beta   90.00
_cell.angle_gamma   90.00
#
_symmetry.space_group_name_H-M   'P 1'
#
loop_
_entity.id
_entity.type
_entity.pdbx_description
1 polymer ?
#
loop_
_entity_poly.entity_id
_entity_poly.type
_entity_poly.pdbx_seq_one_letter_code
_entity_poly.pdbx_strand_id
1 'polypeptide(L)'
;MKRILIAILILAAIAVIASLVQFDGDVKAVSPKLATTIGNSATWYGHPQLVASARDPEAIYVIAPEAPRENRFPAIRIDTTDGSQRNTIIALGPQSPYRPFLPAYVKAEVHGFRFDRPALHLLTFPDGKGPGVHHVDSATGRVEIVYDRNGAQRPLLTHTAFNSSSAAEMLSLVSADPSGRWIAALSRTSAGWTLYLFPA
;
A
#
# COMPACT_ATOMS: atom_id res chain seq x y z
N MET A 1 -28.97 10.60 36.72
CA MET A 1 -27.80 11.49 36.49
C MET A 1 -26.45 10.79 36.64
N LYS A 2 -26.12 10.13 37.76
CA LYS A 2 -24.80 9.46 37.95
C LYS A 2 -24.41 8.49 36.81
N ARG A 3 -25.33 7.65 36.33
CA ARG A 3 -25.06 6.69 35.24
C ARG A 3 -24.75 7.35 33.88
N ILE A 4 -25.40 8.47 33.57
CA ILE A 4 -25.17 9.24 32.34
C ILE A 4 -23.82 9.95 32.42
N LEU A 5 -23.49 10.52 33.59
CA LEU A 5 -22.19 11.15 33.82
C LEU A 5 -21.03 10.15 33.69
N ILE A 6 -21.20 8.94 34.23
CA ILE A 6 -20.24 7.84 34.10
C ILE A 6 -20.08 7.44 32.63
N ALA A 7 -21.17 7.30 31.88
CA ALA A 7 -21.10 6.97 30.45
C ALA A 7 -20.38 8.05 29.64
N ILE A 8 -20.63 9.33 29.92
CA ILE A 8 -19.95 10.47 29.27
C ILE A 8 -18.45 10.48 29.63
N LEU A 9 -18.10 10.24 30.89
CA LEU A 9 -16.70 10.14 31.34
C LEU A 9 -15.97 8.99 30.65
N ILE A 10 -16.62 7.82 30.51
CA ILE A 10 -16.05 6.68 29.78
C ILE A 10 -15.88 7.04 28.30
N LEU A 11 -16.87 7.66 27.65
CA LEU A 11 -16.78 8.06 26.25
C LEU A 11 -15.66 9.08 26.02
N ALA A 12 -15.53 10.06 26.93
CA ALA A 12 -14.47 11.05 26.88
C ALA A 12 -13.09 10.41 27.09
N ALA A 13 -12.95 9.48 28.03
CA ALA A 13 -11.73 8.72 28.23
C ALA A 13 -11.36 7.89 27.00
N ILE A 14 -12.33 7.21 26.37
CA ILE A 14 -12.11 6.45 25.12
C ILE A 14 -11.69 7.39 24.00
N ALA A 15 -12.34 8.55 23.84
CA ALA A 15 -12.00 9.52 22.81
C ALA A 15 -10.59 10.11 23.00
N VAL A 16 -10.20 10.39 24.25
CA VAL A 16 -8.85 10.87 24.59
C VAL A 16 -7.80 9.77 24.37
N ILE A 17 -8.08 8.52 24.76
CA ILE A 17 -7.16 7.40 24.52
C ILE A 17 -7.02 7.15 23.01
N ALA A 18 -8.13 7.16 22.26
CA ALA A 18 -8.13 7.00 20.82
C ALA A 18 -7.41 8.14 20.08
N SER A 19 -7.40 9.37 20.63
CA SER A 19 -6.65 10.48 20.04
C SER A 19 -5.15 10.44 20.37
N LEU A 20 -4.77 9.75 21.45
CA LEU A 20 -3.37 9.54 21.84
C LEU A 20 -2.76 8.29 21.19
N VAL A 21 -3.56 7.24 20.96
CA VAL A 21 -3.12 5.99 20.32
C VAL A 21 -3.23 6.13 18.81
N GLN A 22 -2.12 6.45 18.16
CA GLN A 22 -2.00 6.39 16.69
C GLN A 22 -1.77 4.95 16.23
N PHE A 23 -2.35 4.57 15.10
CA PHE A 23 -2.22 3.27 14.43
C PHE A 23 -1.53 3.43 13.07
N ASP A 24 -0.95 2.33 12.54
CA ASP A 24 -0.42 2.31 11.16
C ASP A 24 -1.46 2.91 10.23
N GLY A 25 -1.08 3.99 9.54
CA GLY A 25 -2.00 4.70 8.65
C GLY A 25 -2.13 3.98 7.32
N ASP A 26 -3.20 4.19 6.55
CA ASP A 26 -3.21 3.67 5.19
C ASP A 26 -2.08 4.29 4.34
N VAL A 27 -1.60 3.54 3.34
CA VAL A 27 -0.68 4.07 2.33
C VAL A 27 -1.40 5.15 1.52
N LYS A 28 -0.77 6.33 1.39
CA LYS A 28 -1.29 7.47 0.65
C LYS A 28 -0.39 7.80 -0.54
N ALA A 29 -0.97 7.85 -1.74
CA ALA A 29 -0.24 8.25 -2.94
C ALA A 29 -0.03 9.77 -3.01
N VAL A 30 1.11 10.20 -3.55
CA VAL A 30 1.48 11.60 -3.76
C VAL A 30 1.36 11.91 -5.25
N SER A 31 0.33 12.68 -5.61
CA SER A 31 0.08 13.13 -6.98
C SER A 31 0.14 12.02 -8.05
N PRO A 32 -0.57 10.89 -7.87
CA PRO A 32 -0.64 9.87 -8.93
C PRO A 32 -1.34 10.45 -10.17
N LYS A 33 -0.91 10.02 -11.36
CA LYS A 33 -1.62 10.28 -12.61
C LYS A 33 -2.94 9.51 -12.67
N LEU A 34 -2.91 8.27 -12.16
CA LEU A 34 -4.08 7.41 -12.04
C LEU A 34 -4.06 6.70 -10.68
N ALA A 35 -5.22 6.65 -10.03
CA ALA A 35 -5.46 5.85 -8.84
C ALA A 35 -6.78 5.11 -9.03
N THR A 36 -6.76 3.78 -9.08
CA THR A 36 -7.98 2.99 -9.30
C THR A 36 -7.94 1.67 -8.55
N THR A 37 -9.08 1.27 -7.98
CA THR A 37 -9.27 -0.07 -7.45
C THR A 37 -9.44 -1.05 -8.60
N ILE A 38 -8.66 -2.13 -8.61
CA ILE A 38 -8.73 -3.19 -9.62
C ILE A 38 -10.03 -3.98 -9.41
N GLY A 39 -10.87 -4.04 -10.45
CA GLY A 39 -12.16 -4.74 -10.39
C GLY A 39 -12.01 -6.20 -9.99
N ASN A 40 -12.93 -6.72 -9.18
CA ASN A 40 -12.96 -8.11 -8.70
C ASN A 40 -11.72 -8.57 -7.90
N SER A 41 -10.85 -7.66 -7.48
CA SER A 41 -9.61 -8.00 -6.76
C SER A 41 -9.78 -8.14 -5.24
N ALA A 42 -10.99 -7.95 -4.71
CA ALA A 42 -11.28 -8.04 -3.27
C ALA A 42 -10.89 -9.40 -2.66
N THR A 43 -11.04 -10.48 -3.43
CA THR A 43 -10.74 -11.86 -3.02
C THR A 43 -9.31 -12.28 -3.37
N TRP A 44 -8.50 -11.41 -3.96
CA TRP A 44 -7.13 -11.74 -4.35
C TRP A 44 -6.18 -11.63 -3.17
N TYR A 45 -5.63 -12.78 -2.75
CA TYR A 45 -4.70 -12.84 -1.62
C TYR A 45 -3.23 -12.66 -2.03
N GLY A 46 -2.86 -13.06 -3.25
CA GLY A 46 -1.51 -12.89 -3.79
C GLY A 46 -1.29 -11.52 -4.43
N HIS A 47 -0.02 -11.13 -4.56
CA HIS A 47 0.36 -9.92 -5.29
C HIS A 47 0.06 -10.09 -6.78
N PRO A 48 -0.78 -9.25 -7.39
CA PRO A 48 -1.00 -9.31 -8.83
C PRO A 48 0.25 -8.84 -9.58
N GLN A 49 0.46 -9.39 -10.77
CA GLN A 49 1.60 -9.02 -11.62
C GLN A 49 1.17 -8.00 -12.68
N LEU A 50 1.94 -6.92 -12.83
CA LEU A 50 1.72 -5.92 -13.86
C LEU A 50 2.53 -6.25 -15.11
N VAL A 51 1.89 -6.16 -16.28
CA VAL A 51 2.57 -6.26 -17.57
C VAL A 51 2.10 -5.14 -18.50
N ALA A 52 3.00 -4.67 -19.37
CA ALA A 52 2.71 -3.72 -20.45
C ALA A 52 2.98 -4.37 -21.81
N SER A 53 2.36 -3.84 -22.86
CA SER A 53 2.61 -4.24 -24.24
C SER A 53 2.96 -3.02 -25.08
N ALA A 54 4.07 -3.07 -25.82
CA ALA A 54 4.42 -1.99 -26.75
C ALA A 54 3.38 -1.78 -27.86
N ARG A 55 2.52 -2.78 -28.11
CA ARG A 55 1.43 -2.70 -29.09
C ARG A 55 0.19 -1.97 -28.56
N ASP A 56 0.08 -1.82 -27.24
CA ASP A 56 -1.04 -1.16 -26.57
C ASP A 56 -0.47 -0.21 -25.51
N PRO A 57 0.16 0.90 -25.94
CA PRO A 57 0.83 1.80 -25.01
C PRO A 57 -0.17 2.40 -24.02
N GLU A 58 -1.42 2.62 -24.38
CA GLU A 58 -2.36 3.30 -23.48
C GLU A 58 -2.92 2.38 -22.38
N ALA A 59 -2.40 1.16 -22.22
CA ALA A 59 -2.88 0.22 -21.22
C ALA A 59 -1.80 -0.44 -20.37
N ILE A 60 -2.21 -0.83 -19.16
CA ILE A 60 -1.51 -1.77 -18.30
C ILE A 60 -2.43 -2.98 -18.08
N TYR A 61 -1.83 -4.15 -17.99
CA TYR A 61 -2.55 -5.40 -17.77
C TYR A 61 -2.18 -5.92 -16.39
N VAL A 62 -3.19 -6.11 -15.55
CA VAL A 62 -3.06 -6.67 -14.21
C VAL A 62 -3.42 -8.15 -14.27
N ILE A 63 -2.44 -9.02 -14.08
CA ILE A 63 -2.64 -10.46 -14.05
C ILE A 63 -3.22 -10.86 -12.69
N ALA A 64 -4.35 -11.56 -12.72
CA ALA A 64 -4.95 -12.10 -11.51
C ALA A 64 -4.04 -13.18 -10.91
N PRO A 65 -3.89 -13.27 -9.57
CA PRO A 65 -3.06 -14.29 -8.91
C PRO A 65 -3.72 -15.68 -8.92
N GLU A 66 -4.55 -15.98 -9.92
CA GLU A 66 -5.20 -17.28 -10.12
C GLU A 66 -4.28 -18.25 -10.87
N ALA A 67 -4.51 -19.55 -10.69
CA ALA A 67 -3.76 -20.57 -11.43
C ALA A 67 -3.99 -20.41 -12.95
N PRO A 68 -2.93 -20.30 -13.76
CA PRO A 68 -3.09 -20.15 -15.19
C PRO A 68 -3.65 -21.43 -15.82
N ARG A 69 -4.30 -21.28 -16.97
CA ARG A 69 -4.61 -22.40 -17.86
C ARG A 69 -3.56 -22.42 -18.96
N GLU A 70 -2.57 -23.29 -18.81
CA GLU A 70 -1.39 -23.37 -19.70
C GLU A 70 -0.65 -22.03 -19.75
N ASN A 71 -0.60 -21.38 -20.91
CA ASN A 71 0.05 -20.09 -21.13
C ASN A 71 -0.93 -18.91 -21.07
N ARG A 72 -2.20 -19.15 -20.72
CA ARG A 72 -3.27 -18.14 -20.70
C ARG A 72 -3.57 -17.71 -19.27
N PHE A 73 -3.45 -16.42 -19.04
CA PHE A 73 -3.57 -15.80 -17.73
C PHE A 73 -4.78 -14.85 -17.74
N PRO A 74 -5.75 -15.03 -16.83
CA PRO A 74 -6.78 -14.03 -16.59
C PRO A 74 -6.14 -12.71 -16.21
N ALA A 75 -6.57 -11.63 -16.85
CA ALA A 75 -6.03 -10.31 -16.60
C ALA A 75 -7.12 -9.24 -16.71
N ILE A 76 -6.83 -8.07 -16.16
CA ILE A 76 -7.65 -6.88 -16.29
C ILE A 76 -6.82 -5.86 -17.06
N ARG A 77 -7.28 -5.49 -18.26
CA ARG A 77 -6.74 -4.34 -18.99
C ARG A 77 -7.28 -3.08 -18.32
N ILE A 78 -6.38 -2.19 -17.92
CA ILE A 78 -6.70 -0.88 -17.36
C ILE A 78 -6.14 0.16 -18.33
N ASP A 79 -7.02 1.03 -18.82
CA ASP A 79 -6.61 2.18 -19.63
C ASP A 79 -5.93 3.23 -18.75
N THR A 80 -4.74 3.66 -19.14
CA THR A 80 -3.92 4.58 -18.35
C THR A 80 -4.41 6.04 -18.43
N THR A 81 -5.32 6.35 -19.35
CA THR A 81 -5.88 7.70 -19.51
C THR A 81 -7.02 7.97 -18.54
N ASP A 82 -7.98 7.03 -18.45
CA ASP A 82 -9.23 7.22 -17.70
C ASP A 82 -9.48 6.17 -16.61
N GLY A 83 -8.63 5.14 -16.52
CA GLY A 83 -8.79 4.05 -15.55
C GLY A 83 -9.88 3.05 -15.90
N SER A 84 -10.47 3.12 -17.11
CA SER A 84 -11.48 2.17 -17.57
C SER A 84 -10.90 0.75 -17.60
N GLN A 85 -11.71 -0.22 -17.19
CA GLN A 85 -11.25 -1.59 -16.96
C GLN A 85 -12.02 -2.59 -17.80
N ARG A 86 -11.31 -3.59 -18.32
CA ARG A 86 -11.89 -4.69 -19.09
C ARG A 86 -11.22 -6.00 -18.74
N ASN A 87 -12.03 -6.99 -18.37
CA ASN A 87 -11.57 -8.36 -18.21
C ASN A 87 -11.04 -8.90 -19.55
N THR A 88 -9.88 -9.51 -19.52
CA THR A 88 -9.20 -10.08 -20.69
C THR A 88 -8.41 -11.32 -20.32
N ILE A 89 -7.82 -11.96 -21.32
CA ILE A 89 -6.90 -13.08 -21.16
C ILE A 89 -5.64 -12.73 -21.94
N ILE A 90 -4.50 -12.81 -21.28
CA ILE A 90 -3.21 -12.61 -21.94
C ILE A 90 -2.45 -13.92 -22.06
N ALA A 91 -1.70 -14.08 -23.15
CA ALA A 91 -0.81 -15.20 -23.33
C ALA A 91 0.63 -14.78 -22.99
N LEU A 92 1.24 -15.43 -22.00
CA LEU A 92 2.64 -15.23 -21.66
C LEU A 92 3.50 -16.35 -22.26
N GLY A 93 4.73 -16.00 -22.65
CA GLY A 93 5.66 -16.93 -23.28
C GLY A 93 6.78 -16.20 -24.01
N PRO A 94 7.76 -16.91 -24.58
CA PRO A 94 8.95 -16.31 -25.18
C PRO A 94 8.64 -15.28 -26.29
N GLN A 95 7.56 -15.52 -27.04
CA GLN A 95 7.11 -14.68 -28.15
C GLN A 95 6.00 -13.70 -27.75
N SER A 96 5.62 -13.65 -26.46
CA SER A 96 4.57 -12.76 -25.99
C SER A 96 4.96 -11.30 -26.24
N PRO A 97 4.04 -10.40 -26.62
CA PRO A 97 4.31 -8.97 -26.68
C PRO A 97 4.27 -8.31 -25.29
N TYR A 98 3.76 -9.02 -24.27
CA TYR A 98 3.64 -8.51 -22.91
C TYR A 98 4.99 -8.62 -22.19
N ARG A 99 5.36 -7.56 -21.48
CA ARG A 99 6.59 -7.45 -20.70
C ARG A 99 6.25 -7.08 -19.27
N PRO A 100 6.78 -7.81 -18.27
CA PRO A 100 6.49 -7.52 -16.88
C PRO A 100 7.10 -6.19 -16.45
N PHE A 101 6.42 -5.53 -15.52
CA PHE A 101 7.03 -4.46 -14.76
C PHE A 101 8.15 -5.04 -13.90
N LEU A 102 9.24 -4.28 -13.74
CA LEU A 102 10.40 -4.67 -12.94
C LEU A 102 10.47 -3.84 -11.66
N PRO A 103 11.15 -4.27 -10.59
CA PRO A 103 11.33 -3.44 -9.41
C PRO A 103 11.86 -2.05 -9.78
N ALA A 104 11.21 -1.00 -9.27
CA ALA A 104 11.61 0.38 -9.54
C ALA A 104 12.80 0.80 -8.67
N TYR A 105 13.57 1.81 -9.11
CA TYR A 105 14.57 2.47 -8.28
C TYR A 105 13.89 3.36 -7.24
N VAL A 106 13.53 2.76 -6.11
CA VAL A 106 12.89 3.44 -4.98
C VAL A 106 13.68 3.23 -3.69
N LYS A 107 13.56 4.19 -2.79
CA LYS A 107 14.09 4.12 -1.42
C LYS A 107 13.02 4.55 -0.43
N ALA A 108 13.19 4.14 0.83
CA ALA A 108 12.37 4.61 1.92
C ALA A 108 13.12 5.73 2.66
N GLU A 109 12.49 6.90 2.76
CA GLU A 109 12.92 7.97 3.66
C GLU A 109 12.05 7.95 4.91
N VAL A 110 12.68 7.98 6.08
CA VAL A 110 11.96 7.90 7.34
C VAL A 110 12.14 9.17 8.14
N HIS A 111 11.02 9.77 8.55
CA HIS A 111 10.97 11.06 9.21
C HIS A 111 10.34 10.96 10.60
N GLY A 112 10.98 11.62 11.57
CA GLY A 112 10.35 11.98 12.83
C GLY A 112 10.00 10.81 13.75
N PHE A 113 10.94 9.88 13.98
CA PHE A 113 10.78 8.85 14.98
C PHE A 113 10.62 9.45 16.37
N ARG A 114 9.38 9.49 16.88
CA ARG A 114 9.11 9.72 18.30
C ARG A 114 9.17 8.38 19.00
N PHE A 115 10.11 8.26 19.93
CA PHE A 115 10.19 7.17 20.88
C PHE A 115 9.28 7.49 22.08
N ASP A 116 8.86 6.46 22.81
CA ASP A 116 8.03 6.60 24.01
C ASP A 116 6.58 7.02 23.71
N ARG A 117 5.85 6.19 22.95
CA ARG A 117 4.42 6.46 22.65
C ARG A 117 3.52 5.85 23.72
N PRO A 118 2.37 6.48 24.06
CA PRO A 118 1.34 5.84 24.85
C PRO A 118 0.67 4.73 24.05
N ALA A 119 0.63 3.51 24.60
CA ALA A 119 -0.08 2.36 24.07
C ALA A 119 -1.03 1.78 25.11
N LEU A 120 -2.22 1.37 24.67
CA LEU A 120 -3.21 0.71 25.51
C LEU A 120 -2.91 -0.78 25.60
N HIS A 121 -2.83 -1.28 26.82
CA HIS A 121 -2.64 -2.69 27.10
C HIS A 121 -3.85 -3.22 27.86
N LEU A 122 -4.45 -4.28 27.33
CA LEU A 122 -5.58 -4.96 27.95
C LEU A 122 -5.13 -6.05 28.92
N LEU A 123 -3.87 -6.48 28.82
CA LEU A 123 -3.26 -7.55 29.61
C LEU A 123 -1.98 -7.05 30.28
N THR A 124 -1.65 -7.67 31.42
CA THR A 124 -0.47 -7.36 32.22
C THR A 124 0.81 -7.80 31.51
N PHE A 125 1.83 -6.95 31.49
CA PHE A 125 3.15 -7.28 30.97
C PHE A 125 4.02 -8.04 31.98
N PRO A 126 5.09 -8.73 31.50
CA PRO A 126 6.06 -9.40 32.38
C PRO A 126 6.79 -8.46 33.35
N ASP A 127 6.82 -7.16 33.07
CA ASP A 127 7.46 -6.12 33.91
C ASP A 127 6.55 -5.61 35.05
N GLY A 128 5.37 -6.21 35.25
CA GLY A 128 4.46 -5.87 36.33
C GLY A 128 3.49 -4.72 36.01
N LYS A 129 3.48 -4.20 34.78
CA LYS A 129 2.50 -3.20 34.33
C LYS A 129 1.16 -3.87 34.02
N GLY A 130 0.08 -3.49 34.73
CA GLY A 130 -1.29 -3.98 34.53
C GLY A 130 -2.03 -3.33 33.35
N PRO A 131 -3.31 -3.66 33.13
CA PRO A 131 -4.13 -3.04 32.09
C PRO A 131 -4.15 -1.51 32.22
N GLY A 132 -3.90 -0.80 31.13
CA GLY A 132 -3.77 0.66 31.15
C GLY A 132 -3.00 1.21 29.97
N VAL A 133 -2.78 2.53 29.99
CA VAL A 133 -1.96 3.22 28.98
C VAL A 133 -0.54 3.32 29.52
N HIS A 134 0.41 2.70 28.84
CA HIS A 134 1.83 2.73 29.19
C HIS A 134 2.63 3.32 28.04
N HIS A 135 3.74 3.97 28.36
CA HIS A 135 4.68 4.33 27.31
C HIS A 135 5.50 3.10 26.95
N VAL A 136 5.63 2.86 25.64
CA VAL A 136 6.35 1.72 25.09
C VAL A 136 7.47 2.20 24.18
N ASP A 137 8.56 1.42 24.13
CA ASP A 137 9.68 1.60 23.19
C ASP A 137 9.23 1.29 21.76
N SER A 138 8.48 2.22 21.19
CA SER A 138 7.95 2.16 19.84
C SER A 138 8.28 3.47 19.14
N ALA A 139 8.86 3.36 17.95
CA ALA A 139 9.17 4.50 17.12
C ALA A 139 7.99 4.73 16.15
N THR A 140 7.30 5.87 16.28
CA THR A 140 6.30 6.32 15.31
C THR A 140 6.94 7.33 14.38
N GLY A 141 6.80 7.13 13.07
CA GLY A 141 7.35 8.04 12.08
C GLY A 141 6.53 8.08 10.81
N ARG A 142 6.91 8.98 9.90
CA ARG A 142 6.39 8.99 8.52
C ARG A 142 7.43 8.32 7.63
N VAL A 143 7.01 7.33 6.86
CA VAL A 143 7.81 6.72 5.80
C VAL A 143 7.34 7.27 4.47
N GLU A 144 8.28 7.77 3.67
CA GLU A 144 8.07 8.19 2.29
C GLU A 144 8.78 7.21 1.36
N ILE A 145 8.06 6.63 0.41
CA ILE A 145 8.66 5.87 -0.67
C ILE A 145 8.97 6.85 -1.79
N VAL A 146 10.26 7.08 -2.01
CA VAL A 146 10.78 8.07 -2.93
C VAL A 146 11.33 7.38 -4.16
N TYR A 147 10.90 7.81 -5.33
CA TYR A 147 11.53 7.46 -6.60
C TYR A 147 12.82 8.25 -6.74
N ASP A 148 13.94 7.56 -6.89
CA ASP A 148 15.25 8.15 -7.04
C ASP A 148 15.85 7.73 -8.38
N ARG A 149 15.97 8.69 -9.29
CA ARG A 149 16.60 8.48 -10.60
C ARG A 149 17.59 9.60 -10.86
N ASN A 150 18.86 9.22 -11.02
CA ASN A 150 19.96 10.14 -11.34
C ASN A 150 20.07 11.34 -10.37
N GLY A 151 19.75 11.15 -9.09
CA GLY A 151 19.81 12.19 -8.07
C GLY A 151 18.59 13.12 -8.00
N ALA A 152 17.61 12.96 -8.89
CA ALA A 152 16.30 13.58 -8.74
C ALA A 152 15.40 12.68 -7.91
N GLN A 153 14.89 13.23 -6.80
CA GLN A 153 14.03 12.52 -5.86
C GLN A 153 12.60 13.05 -5.95
N ARG A 154 11.64 12.13 -6.05
CA ARG A 154 10.21 12.45 -6.02
C ARG A 154 9.46 11.49 -5.10
N PRO A 155 8.71 11.99 -4.11
CA PRO A 155 7.87 11.15 -3.28
C PRO A 155 6.74 10.53 -4.12
N LEU A 156 6.49 9.23 -3.92
CA LEU A 156 5.40 8.49 -4.58
C LEU A 156 4.31 8.11 -3.58
N LEU A 157 4.73 7.54 -2.44
CA LEU A 157 3.84 7.04 -1.41
C LEU A 157 4.27 7.56 -0.06
N THR A 158 3.31 7.79 0.82
CA THR A 158 3.54 8.15 2.22
C THR A 158 2.72 7.25 3.12
N HIS A 159 3.30 6.88 4.26
CA HIS A 159 2.67 6.03 5.25
C HIS A 159 3.11 6.45 6.64
N THR A 160 2.22 6.37 7.62
CA THR A 160 2.59 6.54 9.03
C THR A 160 2.92 5.16 9.56
N ALA A 161 4.20 4.93 9.88
CA ALA A 161 4.73 3.63 10.28
C ALA A 161 5.00 3.57 11.78
N PHE A 162 4.88 2.37 12.32
CA PHE A 162 5.27 2.00 13.67
C PHE A 162 6.40 0.96 13.59
N ASN A 163 7.06 0.67 14.71
CA ASN A 163 8.23 -0.23 14.76
C ASN A 163 8.00 -1.66 14.21
N SER A 164 6.75 -2.02 13.85
CA SER A 164 6.33 -3.28 13.24
C SER A 164 6.08 -3.23 11.73
N SER A 165 6.22 -2.09 11.05
CA SER A 165 5.84 -1.97 9.63
C SER A 165 6.91 -2.53 8.68
N SER A 166 6.50 -3.36 7.72
CA SER A 166 7.33 -4.03 6.72
C SER A 166 7.71 -3.09 5.56
N ALA A 167 8.64 -2.16 5.77
CA ALA A 167 9.07 -1.23 4.71
C ALA A 167 9.53 -1.92 3.42
N ALA A 168 10.14 -3.11 3.52
CA ALA A 168 10.53 -3.92 2.37
C ALA A 168 9.33 -4.38 1.52
N GLU A 169 8.17 -4.66 2.13
CA GLU A 169 6.96 -5.02 1.40
C GLU A 169 6.46 -3.83 0.58
N MET A 170 6.44 -2.62 1.14
CA MET A 170 6.09 -1.41 0.38
C MET A 170 6.99 -1.20 -0.84
N LEU A 171 8.30 -1.39 -0.68
CA LEU A 171 9.26 -1.29 -1.79
C LEU A 171 8.99 -2.36 -2.86
N SER A 172 8.69 -3.60 -2.45
CA SER A 172 8.38 -4.71 -3.36
C SER A 172 7.13 -4.49 -4.22
N LEU A 173 6.22 -3.63 -3.76
CA LEU A 173 4.98 -3.31 -4.44
C LEU A 173 5.12 -2.17 -5.45
N VAL A 174 6.30 -1.53 -5.52
CA VAL A 174 6.61 -0.48 -6.50
C VAL A 174 7.45 -1.05 -7.64
N SER A 175 6.96 -0.88 -8.86
CA SER A 175 7.56 -1.42 -10.06
C SER A 175 7.52 -0.40 -11.20
N ALA A 176 8.38 -0.57 -12.20
CA ALA A 176 8.53 0.32 -13.34
C ALA A 176 8.10 -0.37 -14.63
N ASP A 177 7.40 0.38 -15.48
CA ASP A 177 7.03 -0.02 -16.83
C ASP A 177 8.33 -0.26 -17.64
N PRO A 178 8.45 -1.38 -18.36
CA PRO A 178 9.60 -1.65 -19.23
C PRO A 178 9.85 -0.57 -20.30
N SER A 179 8.83 0.21 -20.68
CA SER A 179 8.99 1.35 -21.59
C SER A 179 9.56 2.62 -20.92
N GLY A 180 9.67 2.62 -19.59
CA GLY A 180 10.19 3.74 -18.81
C GLY A 180 9.23 4.90 -18.67
N ARG A 181 7.92 4.69 -18.89
CA ARG A 181 6.89 5.74 -18.83
C ARG A 181 6.18 5.83 -17.49
N TRP A 182 5.97 4.69 -16.83
CA TRP A 182 5.22 4.63 -15.58
C TRP A 182 6.03 4.00 -14.46
N ILE A 183 5.88 4.56 -13.26
CA ILE A 183 6.11 3.87 -12.01
C ILE A 183 4.74 3.48 -11.46
N ALA A 184 4.56 2.21 -11.14
CA ALA A 184 3.32 1.66 -10.62
C ALA A 184 3.52 1.20 -9.18
N ALA A 185 2.56 1.52 -8.31
CA ALA A 185 2.49 0.96 -6.98
C ALA A 185 1.17 0.19 -6.79
N LEU A 186 1.25 -0.96 -6.14
CA LEU A 186 0.09 -1.74 -5.74
C LEU A 186 -0.11 -1.64 -4.23
N SER A 187 -1.33 -1.43 -3.78
CA SER A 187 -1.67 -1.45 -2.36
C SER A 187 -2.93 -2.27 -2.13
N ARG A 188 -2.91 -3.15 -1.14
CA ARG A 188 -4.09 -3.92 -0.77
C ARG A 188 -4.94 -3.15 0.24
N THR A 189 -6.24 -3.14 0.02
CA THR A 189 -7.25 -2.58 0.93
C THR A 189 -8.37 -3.61 1.13
N SER A 190 -9.35 -3.31 2.00
CA SER A 190 -10.54 -4.14 2.16
C SER A 190 -11.40 -4.24 0.88
N ALA A 191 -11.30 -3.25 -0.01
CA ALA A 191 -11.98 -3.24 -1.31
C ALA A 191 -11.23 -4.02 -2.41
N GLY A 192 -10.02 -4.52 -2.11
CA GLY A 192 -9.14 -5.18 -3.06
C GLY A 192 -7.85 -4.41 -3.32
N TRP A 193 -7.18 -4.76 -4.41
CA TRP A 193 -5.94 -4.15 -4.84
C TRP A 193 -6.20 -2.80 -5.52
N THR A 194 -5.49 -1.77 -5.07
CA THR A 194 -5.48 -0.44 -5.69
C THR A 194 -4.19 -0.28 -6.48
N LEU A 195 -4.32 0.16 -7.72
CA LEU A 195 -3.22 0.53 -8.59
C LEU A 195 -3.04 2.05 -8.56
N TYR A 196 -1.82 2.49 -8.30
CA TYR A 196 -1.37 3.86 -8.47
C TYR A 196 -0.36 3.93 -9.62
N LEU A 197 -0.53 4.87 -10.55
CA LEU A 197 0.43 5.14 -11.63
C LEU A 197 1.00 6.54 -11.48
N PHE A 198 2.32 6.65 -11.59
CA PHE A 198 3.08 7.89 -11.55
C PHE A 198 3.91 7.99 -12.85
N PRO A 199 4.01 9.15 -13.49
CA PRO A 199 4.92 9.33 -14.64
C PRO A 199 6.36 9.06 -14.20
N ALA A 200 7.16 8.27 -14.90
CA ALA A 200 8.55 7.96 -14.51
C ALA A 200 9.56 9.10 -14.82
#